data_AF-A0A259BK12-F1
#
_entry.id   AF-A0A259BK12-F1
#
_cell.length_a   1.000
_cell.length_b   1.000
_cell.length_c   1.000
_cell.angle_alpha   90.00
_cell.angle_beta   90.00
_cell.angle_gamma   90.00
#
_symmetry.space_group_name_H-M   'P 1'
#
loop_
_entity.id
_entity.type
_entity.pdbx_description
1 polymer ?
#
loop_
_entity_poly.entity_id
_entity_poly.type
_entity_poly.pdbx_seq_one_letter_code
_entity_poly.pdbx_strand_id
1 'polypeptide(L)'
;MCPASPIRKVFFGLPDRRQLFRMFDRHAQRPDRQEDDARALYAGEWFEIAATDHDHMFEILPPLWMRGDMFAMREFLAGSVTSVFFALRIDGQLRHFHGYCDLADETSPDRMRAAIIDRESRPVKAMTRTERLEHIWSATHDDYRGYAGERWPEAARGKRTVLFYGGRQGTSLVLLDGLTDAQISAKLPVHLRYLPDAIAA
;
A
#
# COMPACT_ATOMS: atom_id res chain seq x y z
N MET A 1 2.41 3.32 24.34
CA MET A 1 1.86 2.56 23.20
C MET A 1 1.82 3.51 22.02
N CYS A 2 2.61 3.29 20.97
CA CYS A 2 2.43 4.06 19.73
C CYS A 2 1.05 3.72 19.16
N PRO A 3 0.26 4.71 18.72
CA PRO A 3 -1.02 4.42 18.08
C PRO A 3 -0.76 3.52 16.87
N ALA A 4 -1.53 2.43 16.75
CA ALA A 4 -1.42 1.55 15.60
C ALA A 4 -1.74 2.35 14.33
N SER A 5 -0.82 2.31 13.36
CA SER A 5 -1.08 2.90 12.04
C SER A 5 -2.33 2.28 11.43
N PRO A 6 -3.17 3.08 10.74
CA PRO A 6 -4.40 2.57 10.16
C PRO A 6 -4.07 1.50 9.11
N ILE A 7 -4.78 0.37 9.20
CA ILE A 7 -4.73 -0.68 8.18
C ILE A 7 -5.34 -0.13 6.89
N ARG A 8 -4.58 -0.18 5.79
CA ARG A 8 -4.93 0.50 4.54
C ARG A 8 -4.46 -0.27 3.32
N LYS A 9 -5.35 -0.36 2.33
CA LYS A 9 -5.02 -0.92 1.01
C LYS A 9 -4.19 0.10 0.24
N VAL A 10 -2.97 -0.27 -0.14
CA VAL A 10 -2.02 0.66 -0.77
C VAL A 10 -1.96 0.56 -2.29
N PHE A 11 -2.60 -0.45 -2.88
CA PHE A 11 -2.63 -0.64 -4.32
C PHE A 11 -3.87 -1.44 -4.74
N PHE A 12 -4.41 -1.12 -5.92
CA PHE A 12 -5.60 -1.73 -6.49
C PHE A 12 -5.23 -2.36 -7.83
N GLY A 13 -5.64 -3.62 -8.01
CA GLY A 13 -5.17 -4.49 -9.08
C GLY A 13 -4.04 -5.39 -8.63
N LEU A 14 -3.54 -6.21 -9.56
CA LEU A 14 -2.41 -7.09 -9.35
C LEU A 14 -1.15 -6.40 -9.89
N PRO A 15 -0.14 -6.12 -9.05
CA PRO A 15 1.13 -5.60 -9.55
C PRO A 15 1.83 -6.66 -10.40
N ASP A 16 2.51 -6.24 -11.46
CA ASP A 16 3.48 -7.12 -12.11
C ASP A 16 4.68 -7.39 -11.18
N ARG A 17 5.55 -8.33 -11.57
CA ARG A 17 6.69 -8.74 -10.74
C ARG A 17 7.62 -7.58 -10.36
N ARG A 18 7.84 -6.63 -11.26
CA ARG A 18 8.71 -5.47 -10.99
C ARG A 18 8.02 -4.49 -10.05
N GLN A 19 6.71 -4.28 -10.23
CA GLN A 19 5.89 -3.46 -9.34
C GLN A 19 5.83 -4.07 -7.94
N LEU A 20 5.66 -5.40 -7.81
CA LEU A 20 5.65 -6.11 -6.53
C LEU A 20 6.91 -5.82 -5.70
N PHE A 21 8.09 -6.02 -6.28
CA PHE A 21 9.34 -5.77 -5.56
C PHE A 21 9.54 -4.30 -5.19
N ARG A 22 9.12 -3.37 -6.05
CA ARG A 22 9.10 -1.94 -5.70
C ARG A 22 8.13 -1.63 -4.57
N MET A 23 7.05 -2.40 -4.44
CA MET A 23 6.05 -2.20 -3.40
C MET A 23 6.48 -2.72 -2.04
N PHE A 24 7.35 -3.75 -1.97
CA PHE A 24 7.90 -4.21 -0.69
C PHE A 24 8.68 -3.10 0.04
N ASP A 25 9.43 -2.27 -0.67
CA ASP A 25 10.04 -1.07 -0.07
C ASP A 25 9.59 0.19 -0.79
N ARG A 26 8.27 0.44 -0.80
CA ARG A 26 7.69 1.63 -1.45
C ARG A 26 8.10 2.97 -0.80
N HIS A 27 8.80 2.91 0.33
CA HIS A 27 9.26 4.03 1.12
C HIS A 27 10.80 4.17 1.15
N ALA A 28 11.51 3.43 0.29
CA ALA A 28 12.98 3.43 0.21
C ALA A 28 13.62 4.83 0.12
N GLN A 29 12.93 5.79 -0.49
CA GLN A 29 13.40 7.17 -0.66
C GLN A 29 13.15 8.10 0.55
N ARG A 30 12.57 7.60 1.64
CA ARG A 30 12.32 8.41 2.83
C ARG A 30 13.66 8.76 3.53
N PRO A 31 13.97 10.05 3.76
CA PRO A 31 15.27 10.46 4.32
C PRO A 31 15.57 9.91 5.72
N ASP A 32 14.55 9.83 6.58
CA ASP A 32 14.58 9.43 7.99
C ASP A 32 14.17 7.96 8.21
N ARG A 33 14.29 7.10 7.19
CA ARG A 33 13.75 5.73 7.22
C ARG A 33 14.37 4.79 8.27
N GLN A 34 15.50 5.18 8.87
CA GLN A 34 16.21 4.37 9.87
C GLN A 34 15.85 4.75 11.31
N GLU A 35 15.02 5.77 11.52
CA GLU A 35 14.54 6.16 12.83
C GLU A 35 13.40 5.22 13.29
N ASP A 36 13.25 5.03 14.61
CA ASP A 36 12.29 4.07 15.20
C ASP A 36 10.83 4.29 14.76
N ASP A 37 10.48 5.50 14.33
CA ASP A 37 9.16 5.87 13.78
C ASP A 37 8.87 5.26 12.41
N ALA A 38 9.83 4.59 11.75
CA ALA A 38 9.61 3.91 10.48
C ALA A 38 8.63 2.72 10.59
N ARG A 39 8.45 2.14 11.78
CA ARG A 39 7.46 1.04 11.99
C ARG A 39 6.05 1.47 11.61
N ALA A 40 5.66 2.67 12.06
CA ALA A 40 4.34 3.24 11.77
C ALA A 40 4.14 3.52 10.28
N LEU A 41 5.22 3.67 9.51
CA LEU A 41 5.15 3.89 8.07
C LEU A 41 4.63 2.63 7.37
N TYR A 42 5.22 1.46 7.65
CA TYR A 42 4.89 0.22 6.94
C TYR A 42 3.71 -0.52 7.57
N ALA A 43 3.59 -0.50 8.90
CA ALA A 43 2.57 -1.28 9.59
C ALA A 43 1.15 -0.95 9.09
N GLY A 44 0.39 -2.01 8.78
CA GLY A 44 -0.98 -1.88 8.29
C GLY A 44 -1.12 -1.71 6.78
N GLU A 45 -0.03 -1.60 6.01
CA GLU A 45 -0.12 -1.56 4.56
C GLU A 45 -0.35 -2.94 3.96
N TRP A 46 -1.27 -3.05 3.00
CA TRP A 46 -1.52 -4.30 2.30
C TRP A 46 -2.00 -4.10 0.86
N PHE A 47 -1.85 -5.14 0.06
CA PHE A 47 -2.33 -5.20 -1.32
C PHE A 47 -2.49 -6.64 -1.81
N GLU A 48 -3.19 -6.81 -2.93
CA GLU A 48 -3.38 -8.11 -3.57
C GLU A 48 -2.19 -8.45 -4.48
N ILE A 49 -1.84 -9.73 -4.55
CA ILE A 49 -0.74 -10.26 -5.37
C ILE A 49 -1.20 -11.47 -6.17
N ALA A 50 -0.46 -11.81 -7.23
CA ALA A 50 -0.74 -13.04 -7.98
C ALA A 50 -0.38 -14.28 -7.16
N ALA A 51 -1.08 -15.40 -7.42
CA ALA A 51 -0.77 -16.69 -6.79
C ALA A 51 0.69 -17.12 -7.04
N THR A 52 1.19 -16.90 -8.26
CA THR A 52 2.59 -17.20 -8.61
C THR A 52 3.60 -16.39 -7.81
N ASP A 53 3.26 -15.14 -7.46
CA ASP A 53 4.11 -14.30 -6.63
C ASP A 53 4.07 -14.74 -5.17
N HIS A 54 2.89 -15.12 -4.67
CA HIS A 54 2.73 -15.70 -3.34
C HIS A 54 3.58 -16.97 -3.18
N ASP A 55 3.44 -17.92 -4.11
CA ASP A 55 4.16 -19.19 -4.09
C ASP A 55 5.67 -18.97 -4.22
N HIS A 56 6.08 -18.05 -5.09
CA HIS A 56 7.49 -17.69 -5.17
C HIS A 56 8.02 -17.12 -3.85
N MET A 57 7.28 -16.24 -3.18
CA MET A 57 7.71 -15.68 -1.89
C MET A 57 7.77 -16.74 -0.79
N PHE A 58 6.92 -17.76 -0.87
CA PHE A 58 6.96 -18.93 0.01
C PHE A 58 8.20 -19.80 -0.21
N GLU A 59 8.67 -19.93 -1.45
CA GLU A 59 9.79 -20.80 -1.82
C GLU A 59 11.18 -20.15 -1.65
N ILE A 60 11.26 -18.81 -1.51
CA ILE A 60 12.56 -18.10 -1.40
C ILE A 60 13.35 -18.54 -0.16
N LEU A 61 12.71 -18.56 1.01
CA LEU A 61 13.33 -18.93 2.28
C LEU A 61 12.29 -19.56 3.21
N PRO A 62 12.72 -20.44 4.15
CA PRO A 62 11.81 -20.98 5.15
C PRO A 62 11.11 -19.84 5.91
N PRO A 63 9.77 -19.87 6.02
CA PRO A 63 9.03 -18.82 6.69
C PRO A 63 9.39 -18.76 8.18
N LEU A 64 9.26 -17.58 8.78
CA LEU A 64 9.41 -17.39 10.22
C LEU A 64 8.40 -18.24 10.99
N TRP A 65 7.16 -18.24 10.51
CA TRP A 65 6.08 -19.10 10.96
C TRP A 65 5.04 -19.26 9.85
N MET A 66 4.25 -20.33 9.96
CA MET A 66 3.06 -20.57 9.16
C MET A 66 1.88 -20.85 10.08
N ARG A 67 0.72 -20.27 9.76
CA ARG A 67 -0.50 -20.47 10.53
C ARG A 67 -1.72 -20.41 9.61
N GLY A 68 -2.36 -21.55 9.37
CA GLY A 68 -3.58 -21.59 8.56
C GLY A 68 -3.35 -21.06 7.15
N ASP A 69 -4.01 -19.95 6.83
CA ASP A 69 -3.99 -19.29 5.52
C ASP A 69 -2.94 -18.19 5.38
N MET A 70 -1.92 -18.16 6.26
CA MET A 70 -0.89 -17.12 6.27
C MET A 70 0.50 -17.64 6.65
N PHE A 71 1.53 -16.95 6.16
CA PHE A 71 2.91 -17.14 6.58
C PHE A 71 3.65 -15.80 6.67
N ALA A 72 4.65 -15.73 7.55
CA ALA A 72 5.50 -14.54 7.71
C ALA A 72 6.92 -14.77 7.21
N MET A 73 7.50 -13.73 6.61
CA MET A 73 8.91 -13.72 6.23
C MET A 73 9.82 -13.52 7.44
N ARG A 74 11.06 -14.01 7.33
CA ARG A 74 12.09 -13.86 8.37
C ARG A 74 12.76 -12.50 8.33
N GLU A 75 12.70 -11.81 7.20
CA GLU A 75 13.28 -10.51 6.96
C GLU A 75 12.36 -9.40 7.48
N PHE A 76 12.90 -8.58 8.38
CA PHE A 76 12.19 -7.43 8.94
C PHE A 76 12.55 -6.17 8.17
N LEU A 77 11.52 -5.38 7.85
CA LEU A 77 11.67 -4.15 7.08
C LEU A 77 12.01 -2.95 7.98
N ALA A 78 11.37 -2.88 9.15
CA ALA A 78 11.61 -1.84 10.16
C ALA A 78 11.22 -2.38 11.55
N GLY A 79 12.19 -2.49 12.46
CA GLY A 79 11.97 -3.05 13.80
C GLY A 79 11.34 -4.45 13.75
N SER A 80 10.13 -4.59 14.29
CA SER A 80 9.35 -5.84 14.31
C SER A 80 8.33 -5.95 13.16
N VAL A 81 8.35 -5.03 12.19
CA VAL A 81 7.48 -5.08 11.01
C VAL A 81 8.08 -6.00 9.95
N THR A 82 7.31 -7.02 9.53
CA THR A 82 7.69 -7.94 8.45
C THR A 82 6.52 -8.18 7.48
N SER A 83 6.85 -8.71 6.31
CA SER A 83 5.91 -9.18 5.31
C SER A 83 5.16 -10.42 5.82
N VAL A 84 3.83 -10.35 5.80
CA VAL A 84 2.93 -11.49 5.99
C VAL A 84 2.14 -11.69 4.70
N PHE A 85 2.11 -12.93 4.23
CA PHE A 85 1.37 -13.34 3.05
C PHE A 85 0.11 -14.09 3.47
N PHE A 86 -0.96 -13.91 2.70
CA PHE A 86 -2.27 -14.48 2.99
C PHE A 86 -2.87 -15.15 1.74
N ALA A 87 -3.49 -16.31 1.91
CA ALA A 87 -4.25 -17.04 0.90
C ALA A 87 -5.73 -17.12 1.33
N LEU A 88 -6.51 -16.08 1.05
CA LEU A 88 -7.85 -15.88 1.62
C LEU A 88 -8.94 -16.23 0.62
N ARG A 89 -10.00 -16.89 1.10
CA ARG A 89 -11.19 -17.16 0.30
C ARG A 89 -12.22 -16.04 0.47
N ILE A 90 -12.46 -15.29 -0.60
CA ILE A 90 -13.35 -14.12 -0.62
C ILE A 90 -14.29 -14.25 -1.82
N ASP A 91 -15.60 -14.11 -1.61
CA ASP A 91 -16.63 -14.33 -2.63
C ASP A 91 -16.49 -15.69 -3.35
N GLY A 92 -16.09 -16.73 -2.60
CA GLY A 92 -15.89 -18.09 -3.11
C GLY A 92 -14.57 -18.33 -3.86
N GLN A 93 -13.81 -17.27 -4.16
CA GLN A 93 -12.53 -17.32 -4.88
C GLN A 93 -11.35 -17.29 -3.92
N LEU A 94 -10.31 -18.10 -4.18
CA LEU A 94 -9.05 -18.01 -3.47
C LEU A 94 -8.22 -16.87 -4.06
N ARG A 95 -7.83 -15.91 -3.23
CA ARG A 95 -7.07 -14.71 -3.60
C ARG A 95 -5.87 -14.56 -2.67
N HIS A 96 -4.79 -13.96 -3.17
CA HIS A 96 -3.54 -13.87 -2.44
C HIS A 96 -3.20 -12.42 -2.12
N PHE A 97 -2.69 -12.18 -0.93
CA PHE A 97 -2.40 -10.85 -0.43
C PHE A 97 -1.04 -10.80 0.25
N HIS A 98 -0.46 -9.61 0.25
CA HIS A 98 0.68 -9.24 1.06
C HIS A 98 0.26 -8.12 2.01
N GLY A 99 0.76 -8.15 3.24
CA GLY A 99 0.63 -7.03 4.16
C GLY A 99 1.79 -6.95 5.15
N TYR A 100 2.11 -5.72 5.57
CA TYR A 100 3.10 -5.45 6.62
C TYR A 100 2.44 -5.50 7.99
N CYS A 101 2.84 -6.49 8.79
CA CYS A 101 2.35 -6.69 10.15
C CYS A 101 3.46 -6.41 11.15
N ASP A 102 3.12 -5.75 12.25
CA ASP A 102 4.04 -5.54 13.37
C ASP A 102 3.94 -6.71 14.33
N LEU A 103 4.96 -7.58 14.34
CA LEU A 103 4.93 -8.81 15.15
C LEU A 103 5.21 -8.58 16.64
N ALA A 104 5.51 -7.35 17.07
CA ALA A 104 5.47 -7.02 18.50
C ALA A 104 4.03 -7.00 19.04
N ASP A 105 3.04 -6.89 18.15
CA ASP A 105 1.63 -7.07 18.44
C ASP A 105 1.15 -8.39 17.83
N GLU A 106 0.98 -9.41 18.67
CA GLU A 106 0.59 -10.76 18.26
C GLU A 106 -0.72 -10.81 17.47
N THR A 107 -1.60 -9.80 17.62
CA THR A 107 -2.88 -9.73 16.92
C THR A 107 -2.80 -8.99 15.58
N SER A 108 -1.64 -8.41 15.23
CA SER A 108 -1.46 -7.64 13.99
C SER A 108 -1.82 -8.44 12.72
N PRO A 109 -1.35 -9.70 12.54
CA PRO A 109 -1.72 -10.50 11.37
C PRO A 109 -3.21 -10.84 11.30
N ASP A 110 -3.85 -11.11 12.43
CA ASP A 110 -5.29 -11.40 12.48
C ASP A 110 -6.14 -10.18 12.15
N ARG A 111 -5.78 -9.01 12.67
CA ARG A 111 -6.46 -7.75 12.31
C ARG A 111 -6.27 -7.40 10.85
N MET A 112 -5.07 -7.63 10.30
CA MET A 112 -4.80 -7.45 8.86
C MET A 112 -5.70 -8.36 8.03
N ARG A 113 -5.75 -9.66 8.35
CA ARG A 113 -6.63 -10.63 7.69
C ARG A 113 -8.10 -10.19 7.73
N ALA A 114 -8.59 -9.78 8.89
CA ALA A 114 -9.97 -9.31 9.05
C ALA A 114 -10.24 -8.06 8.20
N ALA A 115 -9.31 -7.10 8.17
CA ALA A 115 -9.44 -5.87 7.38
C ALA A 115 -9.42 -6.15 5.87
N ILE A 116 -8.61 -7.10 5.40
CA ILE A 116 -8.60 -7.53 3.99
C ILE A 116 -9.96 -8.13 3.64
N ILE A 117 -10.47 -9.07 4.44
CA ILE A 117 -11.76 -9.71 4.19
C ILE A 117 -12.89 -8.67 4.19
N ASP A 118 -12.97 -7.80 5.20
CA ASP A 118 -13.98 -6.74 5.27
C ASP A 118 -13.92 -5.85 4.02
N ARG A 119 -12.72 -5.39 3.64
CA ARG A 119 -12.57 -4.46 2.53
C ARG A 119 -12.87 -5.08 1.17
N GLU A 120 -12.45 -6.32 0.96
CA GLU A 120 -12.56 -7.00 -0.33
C GLU A 120 -13.91 -7.66 -0.56
N SER A 121 -14.68 -7.94 0.50
CA SER A 121 -16.05 -8.47 0.41
C SER A 121 -17.10 -7.38 0.19
N ARG A 122 -16.71 -6.10 0.11
CA ARG A 122 -17.67 -5.00 -0.10
C ARG A 122 -18.30 -5.10 -1.49
N PRO A 123 -19.64 -4.94 -1.60
CA PRO A 123 -20.32 -4.98 -2.90
C PRO A 123 -19.88 -3.83 -3.80
N VAL A 124 -19.69 -2.64 -3.21
CA VAL A 124 -19.17 -1.46 -3.91
C VAL A 124 -17.66 -1.38 -3.65
N LYS A 125 -16.87 -1.56 -4.72
CA LYS A 125 -15.40 -1.54 -4.63
C LYS A 125 -14.80 -0.14 -4.74
N ALA A 126 -15.64 0.91 -4.72
CA ALA A 126 -15.23 2.30 -4.86
C ALA A 126 -14.10 2.66 -3.88
N MET A 127 -13.07 3.33 -4.39
CA MET A 127 -11.93 3.75 -3.57
C MET A 127 -12.27 5.00 -2.78
N THR A 128 -11.98 4.98 -1.48
CA THR A 128 -11.98 6.19 -0.65
C THR A 128 -10.90 7.16 -1.12
N ARG A 129 -10.98 8.45 -0.74
CA ARG A 129 -9.94 9.43 -1.09
C ARG A 129 -8.55 8.97 -0.63
N THR A 130 -8.42 8.44 0.58
CA THR A 130 -7.17 7.89 1.10
C THR A 130 -6.65 6.75 0.23
N GLU A 131 -7.49 5.79 -0.13
CA GLU A 131 -7.13 4.67 -1.00
C GLU A 131 -6.68 5.14 -2.39
N ARG A 132 -7.33 6.17 -2.95
CA ARG A 132 -6.92 6.78 -4.22
C ARG A 132 -5.51 7.37 -4.11
N LEU A 133 -5.22 8.10 -3.03
CA LEU A 133 -3.89 8.68 -2.79
C LEU A 133 -2.82 7.60 -2.60
N GLU A 134 -3.12 6.57 -1.82
CA GLU A 134 -2.20 5.43 -1.63
C GLU A 134 -1.91 4.72 -2.94
N HIS A 135 -2.94 4.44 -3.75
CA HIS A 135 -2.77 3.80 -5.05
C HIS A 135 -1.95 4.67 -6.01
N ILE A 136 -2.27 5.96 -6.12
CA ILE A 136 -1.50 6.90 -6.94
C ILE A 136 -0.03 6.87 -6.51
N TRP A 137 0.22 6.89 -5.20
CA TRP A 137 1.58 6.83 -4.68
C TRP A 137 2.28 5.56 -5.12
N SER A 138 1.69 4.39 -4.84
CA SER A 138 2.25 3.07 -5.13
C SER A 138 2.45 2.82 -6.63
N ALA A 139 1.53 3.31 -7.47
CA ALA A 139 1.60 3.15 -8.92
C ALA A 139 2.60 4.12 -9.60
N THR A 140 2.94 5.23 -8.96
CA THR A 140 3.91 6.19 -9.53
C THR A 140 5.33 5.62 -9.47
N HIS A 141 6.13 5.82 -10.53
CA HIS A 141 7.54 5.42 -10.56
C HIS A 141 8.35 6.19 -9.51
N ASP A 142 9.42 5.57 -8.98
CA ASP A 142 10.23 6.15 -7.91
C ASP A 142 10.91 7.46 -8.33
N ASP A 143 11.21 7.65 -9.61
CA ASP A 143 11.74 8.92 -10.15
C ASP A 143 10.72 10.06 -10.18
N TYR A 144 9.43 9.76 -10.00
CA TYR A 144 8.31 10.69 -10.12
C TYR A 144 7.51 10.83 -8.81
N ARG A 145 8.01 10.25 -7.72
CA ARG A 145 7.46 10.38 -6.38
C ARG A 145 8.61 10.56 -5.38
N GLY A 146 8.32 10.97 -4.15
CA GLY A 146 9.31 11.04 -3.09
C GLY A 146 8.83 11.71 -1.81
N TYR A 147 9.74 12.37 -1.12
CA TYR A 147 9.42 13.08 0.12
C TYR A 147 9.80 14.55 -0.01
N ALA A 148 8.97 15.41 0.56
CA ALA A 148 9.25 16.83 0.66
C ALA A 148 10.51 17.06 1.52
N GLY A 149 11.61 17.42 0.86
CA GLY A 149 12.88 17.75 1.51
C GLY A 149 13.00 19.23 1.88
N GLU A 150 14.23 19.69 2.11
CA GLU A 150 14.53 21.02 2.67
C GLU A 150 14.00 22.21 1.84
N ARG A 151 13.82 22.02 0.53
CA ARG A 151 13.27 23.03 -0.39
C ARG A 151 11.79 23.34 -0.16
N TRP A 152 11.08 22.50 0.60
CA TRP A 152 9.69 22.74 1.00
C TRP A 152 9.62 23.53 2.30
N PRO A 153 8.52 24.29 2.53
CA PRO A 153 8.23 24.87 3.84
C PRO A 153 8.31 23.81 4.94
N GLU A 154 8.76 24.20 6.13
CA GLU A 154 8.99 23.27 7.24
C GLU A 154 7.77 22.38 7.54
N ALA A 155 6.57 22.97 7.57
CA ALA A 155 5.30 22.27 7.77
C ALA A 155 4.94 21.23 6.67
N ALA A 156 5.65 21.24 5.55
CA ALA A 156 5.48 20.30 4.45
C ALA A 156 6.56 19.22 4.39
N ARG A 157 7.68 19.37 5.11
CA ARG A 157 8.79 18.41 5.09
C ARG A 157 8.35 17.03 5.57
N GLY A 158 8.90 15.97 4.98
CA GLY A 158 8.54 14.58 5.29
C GLY A 158 7.19 14.12 4.74
N LYS A 159 6.39 15.01 4.11
CA LYS A 159 5.17 14.62 3.41
C LYS A 159 5.46 14.05 2.03
N ARG A 160 4.60 13.16 1.56
CA ARG A 160 4.72 12.51 0.24
C ARG A 160 4.50 13.51 -0.89
N THR A 161 5.34 13.47 -1.92
CA THR A 161 5.31 14.36 -3.09
C THR A 161 5.22 13.62 -4.43
N VAL A 162 4.30 13.99 -5.32
CA VAL A 162 4.15 13.32 -6.62
C VAL A 162 4.36 14.32 -7.74
N LEU A 163 5.00 13.88 -8.83
CA LEU A 163 5.14 14.67 -10.04
C LEU A 163 3.80 14.74 -10.76
N PHE A 164 3.30 15.94 -11.03
CA PHE A 164 2.05 16.21 -11.71
C PHE A 164 2.32 16.89 -13.06
N TYR A 165 1.67 16.39 -14.11
CA TYR A 165 1.72 16.99 -15.43
C TYR A 165 0.47 17.85 -15.65
N GLY A 166 0.64 19.17 -15.63
CA GLY A 166 -0.42 20.16 -15.83
C GLY A 166 -0.68 20.52 -17.29
N GLY A 167 -0.26 19.68 -18.24
CA GLY A 167 -0.38 19.98 -19.67
C GLY A 167 0.40 21.22 -20.06
N ARG A 168 -0.31 22.27 -20.47
CA ARG A 168 0.29 23.56 -20.90
C ARG A 168 1.02 24.29 -19.77
N GLN A 169 0.70 23.99 -18.51
CA GLN A 169 1.40 24.57 -17.34
C GLN A 169 2.71 23.86 -17.00
N GLY A 170 3.09 22.82 -17.76
CA GLY A 170 4.30 22.05 -17.53
C GLY A 170 4.16 21.03 -16.40
N THR A 171 5.32 20.60 -15.89
CA THR A 171 5.42 19.57 -14.87
C THR A 171 5.78 20.21 -13.53
N SER A 172 5.03 19.88 -12.48
CA SER A 172 5.27 20.39 -11.13
C SER A 172 5.33 19.25 -10.11
N LEU A 173 6.17 19.40 -9.08
CA LEU A 173 6.18 18.51 -7.93
C LEU A 173 5.20 19.06 -6.89
N VAL A 174 4.21 18.25 -6.49
CA VAL A 174 3.15 18.66 -5.57
C VAL A 174 3.05 17.72 -4.37
N LEU A 175 2.50 18.20 -3.25
CA LEU A 175 2.16 17.34 -2.11
C LEU A 175 1.02 16.39 -2.50
N LEU A 176 1.18 15.11 -2.19
CA LEU A 176 0.19 14.07 -2.49
C LEU A 176 -1.17 14.37 -1.85
N ASP A 177 -1.17 14.74 -0.57
CA ASP A 177 -2.41 15.01 0.18
C ASP A 177 -3.12 16.27 -0.32
N GLY A 178 -2.39 17.16 -1.00
CA GLY A 178 -2.89 18.40 -1.60
C GLY A 178 -3.53 18.22 -2.98
N LEU A 179 -3.55 17.00 -3.54
CA LEU A 179 -4.17 16.77 -4.85
C LEU A 179 -5.68 17.03 -4.81
N THR A 180 -6.20 17.82 -5.73
CA THR A 180 -7.65 18.00 -5.88
C THR A 180 -8.31 16.74 -6.43
N ASP A 181 -9.63 16.59 -6.28
CA ASP A 181 -10.34 15.41 -6.81
C ASP A 181 -10.20 15.26 -8.34
N ALA A 182 -10.12 16.38 -9.05
CA ALA A 182 -9.85 16.39 -10.49
C ALA A 182 -8.43 15.86 -10.81
N GLN A 183 -7.42 16.26 -10.03
CA GLN A 183 -6.05 15.77 -10.20
C GLN A 183 -5.91 14.29 -9.83
N ILE A 184 -6.60 13.86 -8.76
CA ILE A 184 -6.68 12.45 -8.38
C ILE A 184 -7.30 11.64 -9.53
N SER A 185 -8.45 12.07 -10.04
CA SER A 185 -9.12 11.40 -11.15
C SER A 185 -8.22 11.32 -12.39
N ALA A 186 -7.50 12.39 -12.73
CA ALA A 186 -6.57 12.38 -13.85
C ALA A 186 -5.41 11.37 -13.69
N LYS A 187 -4.91 11.18 -12.46
CA LYS A 187 -3.81 10.25 -12.15
C LYS A 187 -4.24 8.79 -12.03
N LEU A 188 -5.50 8.52 -11.75
CA LEU A 188 -6.00 7.15 -11.67
C LEU A 188 -6.12 6.53 -13.07
N PRO A 189 -5.81 5.22 -13.24
CA PRO A 189 -6.17 4.46 -14.44
C PRO A 189 -7.66 4.59 -14.74
N VAL A 190 -8.04 4.63 -16.02
CA VAL A 190 -9.44 4.88 -16.45
C VAL A 190 -10.45 3.98 -15.72
N HIS A 191 -10.16 2.69 -15.60
CA HIS A 191 -11.01 1.71 -14.92
C HIS A 191 -11.12 1.91 -13.38
N LEU A 192 -10.30 2.78 -12.80
CA LEU A 192 -10.32 3.16 -11.38
C LEU A 192 -10.79 4.59 -11.13
N ARG A 193 -11.01 5.41 -12.18
CA ARG A 193 -11.49 6.80 -12.06
C ARG A 193 -12.92 6.88 -11.55
N TYR A 194 -13.74 5.92 -11.96
CA TYR A 194 -15.14 5.77 -11.61
C TYR A 194 -15.43 4.27 -11.56
N LEU A 195 -15.77 3.75 -10.38
CA LEU A 195 -16.66 2.61 -10.34
C LEU A 195 -18.07 3.18 -10.47
N PRO A 196 -18.94 2.62 -11.32
CA PRO A 196 -20.27 3.17 -11.54
C PRO A 196 -20.92 3.38 -10.18
N ASP A 197 -21.54 4.54 -9.97
CA ASP A 197 -22.64 4.61 -9.02
C ASP A 197 -23.47 3.35 -9.25
N ALA A 198 -23.66 2.57 -8.19
CA ALA A 198 -24.60 1.48 -8.23
C ALA A 198 -25.86 2.06 -8.88
N ILE A 199 -26.20 1.60 -10.07
CA ILE A 199 -27.48 1.90 -10.69
C ILE A 199 -28.47 1.40 -9.66
N ALA A 200 -29.03 2.34 -8.90
CA ALA A 200 -30.13 2.07 -8.01
C ALA A 200 -31.25 1.52 -8.90
N ALA A 201 -31.54 0.23 -8.73
CA ALA A 201 -32.71 -0.46 -9.20
C ALA A 201 -33.30 -1.20 -8.00
#